data_AF-A0A7J9FRV6-F1
#
_entry.id   AF-A0A7J9FRV6-F1
#
_cell.length_a   1.000
_cell.length_b   1.000
_cell.length_c   1.000
_cell.angle_alpha   90.00
_cell.angle_beta   90.00
_cell.angle_gamma   90.00
#
_symmetry.space_group_name_H-M   'P 1'
#
loop_
_entity.id
_entity.type
_entity.pdbx_description
1 polymer ?
#
loop_
_entity_poly.entity_id
_entity_poly.type
_entity_poly.pdbx_seq_one_letter_code
_entity_poly.pdbx_strand_id
1 'polypeptide(L)'
;IFQQTNPSDRKNVPKVTLFIENGDGVAFAINNEIHVNANYLGNYTGDLRKEFNGVLYHEMTHIWQWNGNGQTPGGLIEGIADFVRLKANYIPSHWVKPGQGDRWDQGYDVTARFLEYCDGLRNGFVAELNKKMRSGYNAGFFVELLGKTV
;
A
#
# COMPACT_ATOMS: atom_id res chain seq x y z
N ILE A 1 -2.82 4.16 9.84
CA ILE A 1 -2.10 2.95 9.37
C ILE A 1 -0.64 2.96 9.81
N PHE A 2 0.23 3.87 9.32
CA PHE A 2 1.68 3.79 9.62
C PHE A 2 2.16 4.26 11.00
N GLN A 3 1.28 4.83 11.84
CA GLN A 3 1.60 5.22 13.23
C GLN A 3 2.87 6.09 13.40
N GLN A 4 3.29 6.83 12.36
CA GLN A 4 4.45 7.73 12.42
C GLN A 4 4.08 9.01 13.19
N THR A 5 3.88 8.95 14.51
CA THR A 5 3.46 10.12 15.30
C THR A 5 4.61 11.12 15.50
N ASN A 6 5.86 10.64 15.56
CA ASN A 6 7.04 11.50 15.65
C ASN A 6 7.41 12.06 14.27
N PRO A 7 7.69 13.38 14.13
CA PRO A 7 8.16 13.96 12.87
C PRO A 7 9.42 13.29 12.31
N SER A 8 10.32 12.83 13.19
CA SER A 8 11.55 12.13 12.82
C SER A 8 11.32 10.79 12.14
N ASP A 9 10.13 10.19 12.26
CA ASP A 9 9.79 8.88 11.67
C ASP A 9 9.12 9.03 10.30
N ARG A 10 8.80 10.26 9.88
CA ARG A 10 8.13 10.59 8.62
C ARG A 10 9.14 10.99 7.54
N LYS A 11 8.73 10.82 6.29
CA LYS A 11 9.36 11.53 5.18
C LYS A 11 9.04 13.02 5.30
N ASN A 12 9.99 13.87 4.89
CA ASN A 12 9.76 15.31 4.80
C ASN A 12 8.99 15.64 3.51
N VAL A 13 7.66 15.55 3.57
CA VAL A 13 6.76 15.83 2.43
C VAL A 13 5.89 17.03 2.79
N PRO A 14 6.31 18.27 2.47
CA PRO A 14 5.55 19.47 2.80
C PRO A 14 4.34 19.69 1.88
N LYS A 15 4.34 19.08 0.69
CA LYS A 15 3.29 19.20 -0.31
C LYS A 15 3.11 17.88 -1.05
N VAL A 16 1.86 17.50 -1.29
CA VAL A 16 1.47 16.46 -2.24
C VAL A 16 0.64 17.12 -3.32
N THR A 17 0.95 16.88 -4.59
CA THR A 17 0.18 17.39 -5.73
C THR A 17 -0.63 16.24 -6.34
N LEU A 18 -1.88 16.51 -6.71
CA LEU A 18 -2.72 15.56 -7.44
C LEU A 18 -3.01 16.12 -8.83
N PHE A 19 -2.71 15.32 -9.86
CA PHE A 19 -3.04 15.58 -11.25
C PHE A 19 -4.09 14.58 -11.71
N ILE A 20 -5.08 15.07 -12.47
CA ILE A 20 -6.00 14.24 -13.23
C ILE A 20 -5.76 14.58 -14.70
N GLU A 21 -5.23 13.62 -15.43
CA GLU A 21 -4.73 13.85 -16.80
C GLU A 21 -4.90 12.60 -17.65
N ASN A 22 -4.83 12.76 -18.97
CA ASN A 22 -4.89 11.61 -19.87
C ASN A 22 -3.55 10.86 -19.84
N GLY A 23 -3.61 9.53 -19.72
CA GLY A 23 -2.43 8.67 -19.77
C GLY A 23 -2.80 7.20 -19.92
N ASP A 24 -1.89 6.35 -19.47
CA ASP A 24 -2.05 4.89 -19.44
C ASP A 24 -2.24 4.39 -17.99
N GLY A 25 -2.76 3.18 -17.84
CA GLY A 25 -2.98 2.56 -16.53
C GLY A 25 -4.07 3.26 -15.71
N VAL A 26 -4.05 3.03 -14.39
CA VAL A 26 -5.05 3.55 -13.44
C VAL A 26 -4.57 4.86 -12.81
N ALA A 27 -3.42 4.80 -12.14
CA ALA A 27 -2.74 5.92 -11.52
C ALA A 27 -1.28 5.54 -11.22
N PHE A 28 -0.48 6.52 -10.83
CA PHE A 28 0.85 6.29 -10.25
C PHE A 28 1.25 7.44 -9.32
N ALA A 29 2.21 7.20 -8.43
CA ALA A 29 2.80 8.21 -7.58
C ALA A 29 4.32 8.35 -7.82
N ILE A 30 4.80 9.57 -8.00
CA ILE A 30 6.21 9.89 -8.17
C ILE A 30 6.52 11.28 -7.61
N ASN A 31 7.68 11.50 -6.99
CA ASN A 31 8.11 12.84 -6.54
C ASN A 31 7.09 13.61 -5.66
N ASN A 32 6.31 12.93 -4.83
CA ASN A 32 5.19 13.51 -4.05
C ASN A 32 4.04 14.03 -4.91
N GLU A 33 3.90 13.51 -6.12
CA GLU A 33 2.83 13.77 -7.06
C GLU A 33 2.05 12.47 -7.25
N ILE A 34 0.73 12.60 -7.36
CA ILE A 34 -0.18 11.52 -7.68
C ILE A 34 -0.80 11.88 -9.02
N HIS A 35 -0.72 10.98 -9.98
CA HIS A 35 -1.25 11.15 -11.32
C HIS A 35 -2.34 10.12 -11.53
N VAL A 36 -3.58 10.56 -11.68
CA VAL A 36 -4.74 9.69 -11.91
C VAL A 36 -5.18 9.82 -13.36
N ASN A 37 -5.33 8.69 -14.04
CA ASN A 37 -5.69 8.67 -15.46
C ASN A 37 -7.16 9.05 -15.67
N ALA A 38 -7.40 10.19 -16.31
CA ALA A 38 -8.73 10.68 -16.66
C ALA A 38 -9.49 9.72 -17.58
N ASN A 39 -8.80 9.03 -18.49
CA ASN A 39 -9.42 8.03 -19.37
C ASN A 39 -9.92 6.81 -18.57
N TYR A 40 -9.17 6.38 -17.56
CA TYR A 40 -9.62 5.31 -16.66
C TYR A 40 -10.89 5.73 -15.91
N LEU A 41 -10.89 6.93 -15.32
CA LEU A 41 -12.05 7.45 -14.60
C LEU A 41 -13.28 7.60 -15.50
N GLY A 42 -13.10 8.12 -16.72
CA GLY A 42 -14.19 8.33 -17.68
C GLY A 42 -14.82 7.03 -18.21
N ASN A 43 -14.06 5.93 -18.22
CA ASN A 43 -14.51 4.62 -18.68
C ASN A 43 -14.88 3.66 -17.52
N TYR A 44 -14.72 4.07 -16.26
CA TYR A 44 -15.00 3.21 -15.13
C TYR A 44 -16.51 2.94 -15.01
N THR A 45 -16.86 1.67 -14.82
CA THR A 45 -18.25 1.24 -14.59
C THR A 45 -18.41 0.79 -13.14
N GLY A 46 -19.39 1.35 -12.43
CA GLY A 46 -19.64 1.08 -11.01
C GLY A 46 -19.61 2.35 -10.16
N ASP A 47 -19.27 2.20 -8.88
CA ASP A 47 -19.15 3.34 -7.95
C ASP A 47 -17.80 4.06 -8.14
N LEU A 48 -17.77 5.00 -9.08
CA LEU A 48 -16.58 5.80 -9.42
C LEU A 48 -16.01 6.53 -8.20
N ARG A 49 -16.85 7.02 -7.30
CA ARG A 49 -16.40 7.74 -6.10
C ARG A 49 -15.63 6.80 -5.17
N LYS A 50 -16.15 5.58 -4.98
CA LYS A 50 -15.49 4.56 -4.17
C LYS A 50 -14.18 4.10 -4.81
N GLU A 51 -14.15 3.92 -6.13
CA GLU A 51 -12.92 3.56 -6.84
C GLU A 51 -11.86 4.65 -6.73
N PHE A 52 -12.21 5.89 -7.08
CA PHE A 52 -11.29 7.03 -7.04
C PHE A 52 -10.69 7.21 -5.64
N ASN A 53 -11.52 7.10 -4.60
CA ASN A 53 -11.03 7.12 -3.23
C ASN A 53 -10.06 5.95 -2.96
N GLY A 54 -10.40 4.74 -3.39
CA GLY A 54 -9.54 3.57 -3.22
C GLY A 54 -8.18 3.73 -3.87
N VAL A 55 -8.16 4.18 -5.13
CA VAL A 55 -6.93 4.52 -5.87
C VAL A 55 -6.14 5.60 -5.14
N LEU A 56 -6.80 6.68 -4.68
CA LEU A 56 -6.09 7.74 -3.97
C LEU A 56 -5.48 7.26 -2.65
N TYR A 57 -6.12 6.35 -1.91
CA TYR A 57 -5.53 5.75 -0.70
C TYR A 57 -4.32 4.88 -1.03
N HIS A 58 -4.37 4.14 -2.15
CA HIS A 58 -3.23 3.35 -2.65
C HIS A 58 -2.06 4.28 -3.00
N GLU A 59 -2.25 5.26 -3.88
CA GLU A 59 -1.18 6.16 -4.33
C GLU A 59 -0.62 7.04 -3.21
N MET A 60 -1.49 7.55 -2.32
CA MET A 60 -1.05 8.30 -1.15
C MET A 60 -0.17 7.45 -0.23
N THR A 61 -0.37 6.13 -0.21
CA THR A 61 0.48 5.23 0.58
C THR A 61 1.91 5.22 0.07
N HIS A 62 2.12 5.20 -1.26
CA HIS A 62 3.46 5.29 -1.85
C HIS A 62 4.22 6.55 -1.42
N ILE A 63 3.52 7.67 -1.26
CA ILE A 63 4.13 8.93 -0.78
C ILE A 63 4.72 8.75 0.61
N TRP A 64 3.98 8.15 1.55
CA TRP A 64 4.38 8.07 2.95
C TRP A 64 5.18 6.82 3.32
N GLN A 65 5.07 5.74 2.57
CA GLN A 65 5.73 4.47 2.88
C GLN A 65 7.22 4.50 2.56
N TRP A 66 8.04 3.91 3.41
CA TRP A 66 9.45 3.70 3.11
C TRP A 66 9.61 2.55 2.13
N ASN A 67 10.54 2.67 1.18
CA ASN A 67 10.80 1.66 0.16
C ASN A 67 12.07 0.82 0.43
N GLY A 68 12.65 0.90 1.63
CA GLY A 68 13.87 0.16 1.95
C GLY A 68 15.07 0.61 1.14
N ASN A 69 15.19 1.90 0.81
CA ASN A 69 16.22 2.41 -0.12
C ASN A 69 16.20 1.66 -1.48
N GLY A 70 15.01 1.31 -1.96
CA GLY A 70 14.83 0.56 -3.21
C GLY A 70 15.06 -0.95 -3.09
N GLN A 71 15.33 -1.48 -1.89
CA GLN A 71 15.57 -2.91 -1.67
C GLN A 71 14.29 -3.70 -1.39
N THR A 72 13.19 -3.03 -1.09
CA THR A 72 11.92 -3.71 -0.81
C THR A 72 11.35 -4.27 -2.11
N PRO A 73 10.93 -5.55 -2.14
CA PRO A 73 10.29 -6.13 -3.31
C PRO A 73 9.07 -5.31 -3.74
N GLY A 74 8.94 -5.07 -5.05
CA GLY A 74 7.83 -4.28 -5.61
C GLY A 74 6.46 -4.83 -5.17
N GLY A 75 6.25 -6.14 -5.21
CA GLY A 75 4.99 -6.74 -4.75
C GLY A 75 4.62 -6.43 -3.30
N LEU A 76 5.61 -6.27 -2.41
CA LEU A 76 5.36 -5.85 -1.02
C LEU A 76 5.05 -4.35 -0.92
N ILE A 77 5.71 -3.52 -1.72
CA ILE A 77 5.44 -2.06 -1.83
C ILE A 77 4.00 -1.81 -2.28
N GLU A 78 3.54 -2.54 -3.28
CA GLU A 78 2.17 -2.50 -3.81
C GLU A 78 1.18 -3.12 -2.82
N GLY A 79 1.53 -4.26 -2.21
CA GLY A 79 0.71 -4.92 -1.20
C GLY A 79 0.47 -4.09 0.07
N ILE A 80 1.43 -3.25 0.49
CA ILE A 80 1.23 -2.30 1.60
C ILE A 80 0.25 -1.19 1.19
N ALA A 81 0.34 -0.67 -0.03
CA ALA A 81 -0.61 0.31 -0.56
C ALA A 81 -2.03 -0.27 -0.63
N ASP A 82 -2.16 -1.51 -1.10
CA ASP A 82 -3.43 -2.22 -1.12
C ASP A 82 -3.94 -2.60 0.27
N PHE A 83 -3.06 -2.90 1.23
CA PHE A 83 -3.45 -3.06 2.63
C PHE A 83 -4.06 -1.78 3.19
N VAL A 84 -3.49 -0.60 2.91
CA VAL A 84 -4.07 0.67 3.35
C VAL A 84 -5.46 0.90 2.73
N ARG A 85 -5.60 0.66 1.42
CA ARG A 85 -6.88 0.72 0.70
C ARG A 85 -7.91 -0.24 1.32
N LEU A 86 -7.49 -1.46 1.66
CA LEU A 86 -8.30 -2.48 2.33
C LEU A 86 -8.78 -1.99 3.70
N LYS A 87 -7.87 -1.52 4.57
CA LYS A 87 -8.22 -1.04 5.92
C LYS A 87 -9.10 0.20 5.90
N ALA A 88 -9.08 0.97 4.81
CA ALA A 88 -9.98 2.10 4.57
C ALA A 88 -11.35 1.69 3.98
N ASN A 89 -11.62 0.39 3.84
CA ASN A 89 -12.87 -0.18 3.32
C ASN A 89 -13.15 0.12 1.83
N TYR A 90 -12.09 0.32 1.04
CA TYR A 90 -12.15 0.56 -0.41
C TYR A 90 -11.75 -0.67 -1.24
N ILE A 91 -12.12 -1.87 -0.76
CA ILE A 91 -11.81 -3.15 -1.40
C ILE A 91 -12.62 -3.30 -2.71
N PRO A 92 -11.99 -3.48 -3.88
CA PRO A 92 -12.65 -3.84 -5.11
C PRO A 92 -13.36 -5.20 -5.01
N SER A 93 -14.49 -5.36 -5.70
CA SER A 93 -15.30 -6.59 -5.65
C SER A 93 -14.59 -7.83 -6.19
N HIS A 94 -13.58 -7.65 -7.05
CA HIS A 94 -12.82 -8.73 -7.68
C HIS A 94 -11.61 -9.19 -6.85
N TRP A 95 -11.25 -8.49 -5.78
CA TRP A 95 -10.13 -8.89 -4.94
C TRP A 95 -10.39 -10.22 -4.24
N VAL A 96 -9.31 -10.96 -4.01
CA VAL A 96 -9.36 -12.21 -3.25
C VAL A 96 -9.94 -12.02 -1.85
N LYS A 97 -10.58 -13.09 -1.36
CA LYS A 97 -11.03 -13.22 0.02
C LYS A 97 -9.85 -13.59 0.95
N PRO A 98 -9.95 -13.34 2.27
CA PRO A 98 -8.94 -13.81 3.21
C PRO A 98 -8.65 -15.31 3.07
N GLY A 99 -7.37 -15.68 3.04
CA GLY A 99 -6.91 -17.06 2.91
C GLY A 99 -6.91 -17.63 1.48
N GLN A 100 -7.24 -16.84 0.47
CA GLN A 100 -7.10 -17.25 -0.93
C GLN A 100 -5.72 -16.89 -1.49
N GLY A 101 -5.28 -17.66 -2.49
CA GLY A 101 -3.97 -17.56 -3.13
C GLY A 101 -3.03 -18.68 -2.72
N ASP A 102 -2.07 -19.00 -3.59
CA ASP A 102 -1.12 -20.10 -3.42
C ASP A 102 0.18 -19.64 -2.76
N ARG A 103 0.54 -18.37 -2.93
CA ARG A 103 1.72 -17.72 -2.33
C ARG A 103 1.37 -16.31 -1.87
N TRP A 104 1.91 -15.90 -0.71
CA TRP A 104 1.55 -14.64 -0.06
C TRP A 104 1.82 -13.39 -0.92
N ASP A 105 2.79 -13.43 -1.83
CA ASP A 105 3.24 -12.34 -2.71
C ASP A 105 2.89 -12.57 -4.20
N GLN A 106 1.91 -13.43 -4.51
CA GLN A 106 1.56 -13.74 -5.92
C GLN A 106 0.78 -12.62 -6.63
N GLY A 107 0.29 -11.64 -5.88
CA GLY A 107 -0.52 -10.52 -6.35
C GLY A 107 -0.71 -9.51 -5.22
N TYR A 108 -1.09 -8.28 -5.55
CA TYR A 108 -1.14 -7.19 -4.58
C TYR A 108 -2.30 -7.35 -3.59
N ASP A 109 -3.45 -7.83 -4.07
CA ASP A 109 -4.60 -8.15 -3.23
C ASP A 109 -4.33 -9.31 -2.28
N VAL A 110 -3.64 -10.37 -2.74
CA VAL A 110 -3.18 -11.48 -1.89
C VAL A 110 -2.17 -10.98 -0.85
N THR A 111 -1.21 -10.14 -1.26
CA THR A 111 -0.23 -9.54 -0.34
C THR A 111 -0.92 -8.68 0.71
N ALA A 112 -1.91 -7.88 0.32
CA ALA A 112 -2.69 -7.05 1.25
C ALA A 112 -3.47 -7.90 2.26
N ARG A 113 -4.05 -9.03 1.83
CA ARG A 113 -4.73 -9.99 2.73
C ARG A 113 -3.75 -10.68 3.68
N PHE A 114 -2.56 -11.03 3.20
CA PHE A 114 -1.51 -11.57 4.05
C PHE A 114 -1.06 -10.55 5.11
N LEU A 115 -0.88 -9.28 4.72
CA LEU A 115 -0.55 -8.21 5.65
C LEU A 115 -1.70 -7.93 6.65
N GLU A 116 -2.96 -8.06 6.23
CA GLU A 116 -4.13 -8.03 7.12
C GLU A 116 -4.08 -9.14 8.17
N TYR A 117 -3.73 -10.36 7.78
CA TYR A 117 -3.52 -11.46 8.72
C TYR A 117 -2.37 -11.17 9.71
N CYS A 118 -1.22 -10.71 9.22
CA CYS A 118 -0.07 -10.35 10.07
C CYS A 118 -0.41 -9.23 11.07
N ASP A 119 -1.16 -8.21 10.64
CA ASP A 119 -1.64 -7.13 11.51
C ASP A 119 -2.69 -7.61 12.52
N GLY A 120 -3.46 -8.65 12.18
CA GLY A 120 -4.34 -9.35 13.12
C GLY A 120 -3.59 -10.18 14.18
N LEU A 121 -2.41 -10.73 13.84
CA LEU A 121 -1.55 -11.42 14.79
C LEU A 121 -0.83 -10.45 15.73
N ARG A 122 -0.40 -9.30 15.21
CA ARG A 122 0.24 -8.23 15.99
C ARG A 122 -0.30 -6.89 15.50
N ASN A 123 -1.13 -6.26 16.31
CA ASN A 123 -1.66 -4.93 16.01
C ASN A 123 -0.52 -3.93 15.73
N GLY A 124 -0.59 -3.26 14.58
CA GLY A 124 0.44 -2.32 14.14
C GLY A 124 1.61 -2.98 13.41
N PHE A 125 1.50 -4.25 13.01
CA PHE A 125 2.53 -4.97 12.27
C PHE A 125 2.99 -4.17 11.04
N VAL A 126 2.06 -3.69 10.21
CA VAL A 126 2.40 -2.96 8.98
C VAL A 126 3.06 -1.60 9.28
N ALA A 127 2.68 -0.96 10.40
CA ALA A 127 3.31 0.28 10.85
C ALA A 127 4.79 0.06 11.20
N GLU A 128 5.07 -0.97 11.99
CA GLU A 128 6.43 -1.32 12.40
C GLU A 128 7.26 -1.87 11.22
N LEU A 129 6.65 -2.63 10.31
CA LEU A 129 7.30 -3.05 9.06
C LEU A 129 7.73 -1.82 8.25
N ASN A 130 6.81 -0.88 7.99
CA ASN A 130 7.12 0.37 7.30
C ASN A 130 8.26 1.13 7.99
N LYS A 131 8.24 1.22 9.33
CA LYS A 131 9.31 1.87 10.10
C LYS A 131 10.67 1.18 9.92
N LYS A 132 10.72 -0.16 9.95
CA LYS A 132 11.97 -0.92 9.72
C LYS A 132 12.48 -0.78 8.29
N MET A 133 11.58 -0.58 7.33
CA MET A 133 11.93 -0.33 5.92
C MET A 133 12.54 1.06 5.66
N ARG A 134 12.77 1.89 6.68
CA ARG A 134 13.29 3.25 6.50
C ARG A 134 14.64 3.30 5.78
N SER A 135 15.53 2.35 6.02
CA SER A 135 16.91 2.38 5.53
C SER A 135 17.34 1.13 4.75
N GLY A 136 16.45 0.17 4.58
CA GLY A 136 16.75 -1.10 3.91
C GLY A 136 15.61 -2.09 4.07
N TYR A 137 15.70 -3.23 3.40
CA TYR A 137 14.73 -4.30 3.54
C TYR A 137 15.41 -5.64 3.85
N ASN A 138 14.79 -6.43 4.73
CA ASN A 138 15.18 -7.80 5.01
C ASN A 138 13.92 -8.64 5.22
N ALA A 139 13.82 -9.80 4.56
CA ALA A 139 12.69 -10.70 4.71
C ALA A 139 12.51 -11.21 6.16
N GLY A 140 13.59 -11.25 6.94
CA GLY A 140 13.59 -11.56 8.37
C GLY A 140 12.79 -10.59 9.24
N PHE A 141 12.44 -9.39 8.74
CA PHE A 141 11.59 -8.45 9.48
C PHE A 141 10.24 -9.06 9.88
N PHE A 142 9.68 -9.96 9.08
CA PHE A 142 8.44 -10.67 9.44
C PHE A 142 8.61 -11.50 10.71
N VAL A 143 9.70 -12.27 10.79
CA VAL A 143 10.03 -13.11 11.95
C VAL A 143 10.39 -12.24 13.16
N GLU A 144 11.18 -11.19 12.96
CA GLU A 144 11.54 -10.25 14.04
C GLU A 144 10.30 -9.57 14.64
N LEU A 145 9.32 -9.23 13.81
CA LEU A 145 8.10 -8.58 14.26
C LEU A 145 7.09 -9.55 14.86
N LEU A 146 7.00 -10.79 14.39
CA LEU A 146 5.98 -11.74 14.88
C LEU A 146 6.52 -12.75 15.91
N GLY A 147 7.84 -12.85 16.06
CA GLY A 147 8.51 -13.83 16.92
C GLY A 147 8.41 -15.28 16.41
N LYS A 148 7.91 -15.48 15.18
CA LYS A 148 7.71 -16.78 14.55
C LYS A 148 7.75 -16.66 13.03
N THR A 149 7.97 -17.78 12.36
CA THR A 149 7.75 -17.88 10.90
C THR A 149 6.27 -17.77 10.58
N VAL A 150 5.99 -17.26 9.40
CA VAL A 150 4.64 -17.07 8.84
C VAL A 150 4.60 -17.66 7.45
#